data_AF-A0A945AY10-F1
#
_entry.id   AF-A0A945AY10-F1
#
_cell.length_a   1.000
_cell.length_b   1.000
_cell.length_c   1.000
_cell.angle_alpha   90.00
_cell.angle_beta   90.00
_cell.angle_gamma   90.00
#
_symmetry.space_group_name_H-M   'P 1'
#
loop_
_entity.id
_entity.type
_entity.pdbx_description
1 polymer ?
#
loop_
_entity_poly.entity_id
_entity_poly.type
_entity_poly.pdbx_seq_one_letter_code
_entity_poly.pdbx_strand_id
1 'polypeptide(L)'
;MEMLECGYASVGEFHSVHHQSGGQNYENIAETSCRIINAAQKTGIGLTYLPVFYMQGGLNGKKLAEGQLRFGNELEQYLRILDQTQNSLRNAPKDYLLGMAPHSLRAVSPEFLKEIVEARSSDTVRIHIAEQLKEVEEIQTHFDARPVEWLLNNIAVDSRWCLI
;
A
#
# COMPACT_ATOMS: atom_id res chain seq x y z
N MET A 1 -9.74 -18.55 13.62
CA MET A 1 -10.39 -17.30 13.19
C MET A 1 -9.91 -16.20 14.14
N GLU A 2 -8.58 -16.01 14.21
CA GLU A 2 -7.91 -15.48 15.42
C GLU A 2 -8.24 -14.01 15.71
N MET A 3 -8.36 -13.17 14.68
CA MET A 3 -8.69 -11.75 14.86
C MET A 3 -10.10 -11.55 15.45
N LEU A 4 -11.13 -12.23 14.92
CA LEU A 4 -12.49 -12.14 15.48
C LEU A 4 -12.55 -12.79 16.87
N GLU A 5 -11.84 -13.89 17.10
CA GLU A 5 -11.72 -14.52 18.43
C GLU A 5 -11.10 -13.56 19.47
N CYS A 6 -10.21 -12.66 19.03
CA CYS A 6 -9.63 -11.60 19.84
C CYS A 6 -10.44 -10.28 19.85
N GLY A 7 -11.63 -10.26 19.24
CA GLY A 7 -12.55 -9.11 19.26
C GLY A 7 -12.35 -8.06 18.15
N TYR A 8 -11.47 -8.28 17.18
CA TYR A 8 -11.34 -7.41 16.02
C TYR A 8 -12.46 -7.69 15.01
N ALA A 9 -13.41 -6.76 14.88
CA ALA A 9 -14.52 -6.87 13.92
C ALA A 9 -14.13 -6.56 12.46
N SER A 10 -13.02 -5.85 12.26
CA SER A 10 -12.52 -5.45 10.93
C SER A 10 -11.00 -5.38 10.89
N VAL A 11 -10.43 -5.52 9.70
CA VAL A 11 -8.99 -5.40 9.46
C VAL A 11 -8.69 -4.41 8.33
N GLY A 12 -7.69 -3.56 8.54
CA GLY A 12 -7.05 -2.77 7.49
C GLY A 12 -5.86 -3.54 6.92
N GLU A 13 -6.07 -4.31 5.86
CA GLU A 13 -5.04 -5.17 5.28
C GLU A 13 -4.06 -4.33 4.44
N PHE A 14 -2.84 -4.16 4.93
CA PHE A 14 -1.73 -3.54 4.20
C PHE A 14 -0.99 -4.59 3.37
N HIS A 15 -1.40 -4.75 2.11
CA HIS A 15 -1.05 -5.92 1.30
C HIS A 15 0.01 -5.62 0.22
N SER A 16 1.24 -6.11 0.40
CA SER A 16 2.35 -5.89 -0.54
C SER A 16 2.66 -7.06 -1.47
N VAL A 17 2.09 -8.24 -1.27
CA VAL A 17 2.42 -9.42 -2.08
C VAL A 17 1.55 -9.47 -3.33
N HIS A 18 2.03 -8.95 -4.45
CA HIS A 18 1.26 -8.87 -5.70
C HIS A 18 1.60 -9.99 -6.68
N HIS A 19 2.86 -10.43 -6.70
CA HIS A 19 3.37 -11.28 -7.78
C HIS A 19 3.68 -12.71 -7.35
N GLN A 20 3.88 -13.56 -8.35
CA GLN A 20 4.39 -14.92 -8.19
C GLN A 20 5.82 -14.90 -7.62
N SER A 21 6.29 -16.05 -7.16
CA SER A 21 7.71 -16.23 -6.84
C SER A 21 8.58 -15.79 -8.02
N GLY A 22 9.61 -15.00 -7.74
CA GLY A 22 10.46 -14.37 -8.76
C GLY A 22 9.92 -13.08 -9.39
N GLY A 23 8.78 -12.56 -8.93
CA GLY A 23 8.26 -11.24 -9.34
C GLY A 23 7.46 -11.24 -10.64
N GLN A 24 7.08 -12.41 -11.15
CA GLN A 24 6.26 -12.51 -12.36
C GLN A 24 4.78 -12.24 -12.05
N ASN A 25 4.10 -11.51 -12.93
CA ASN A 25 2.68 -11.26 -12.80
C ASN A 25 1.87 -12.57 -12.84
N TYR A 26 0.79 -12.63 -12.07
CA TYR A 26 -0.27 -13.60 -12.32
C TYR A 26 -1.05 -13.22 -13.60
N GLU A 27 -1.80 -14.17 -14.17
CA GLU A 27 -2.69 -13.90 -15.31
C GLU A 27 -3.73 -12.83 -14.95
N ASN A 28 -4.35 -12.96 -13.77
CA ASN A 28 -5.08 -11.90 -13.11
C ASN A 28 -4.10 -11.05 -12.28
N ILE A 29 -3.88 -9.78 -12.65
CA ILE A 29 -2.88 -8.96 -11.96
C ILE A 29 -3.28 -8.64 -10.50
N ALA A 30 -4.57 -8.68 -10.18
CA ALA A 30 -5.09 -8.53 -8.82
C ALA A 30 -5.34 -9.89 -8.12
N GLU A 31 -4.69 -10.97 -8.57
CA GLU A 31 -4.92 -12.33 -8.06
C GLU A 31 -4.86 -12.41 -6.54
N THR A 32 -3.78 -11.93 -5.93
CA THR A 32 -3.59 -11.99 -4.47
C THR A 32 -4.57 -11.09 -3.72
N SER A 33 -4.95 -9.94 -4.30
CA SER A 33 -6.02 -9.08 -3.79
C SER A 33 -7.36 -9.80 -3.74
N CYS A 34 -7.72 -10.51 -4.80
CA CYS A 34 -8.93 -11.34 -4.84
C CYS A 34 -8.90 -12.44 -3.77
N ARG A 35 -7.73 -13.03 -3.50
CA ARG A 35 -7.58 -14.04 -2.45
C ARG A 35 -7.83 -13.47 -1.05
N ILE A 36 -7.33 -12.27 -0.76
CA ILE A 36 -7.60 -11.61 0.53
C ILE A 36 -9.09 -11.26 0.68
N ILE A 37 -9.70 -10.68 -0.35
CA ILE A 37 -11.13 -10.34 -0.32
C ILE A 37 -11.98 -11.59 -0.06
N ASN A 38 -11.68 -12.69 -0.75
CA ASN A 38 -12.37 -13.97 -0.56
C ASN A 38 -12.13 -14.54 0.85
N ALA A 39 -10.91 -14.43 1.38
CA ALA A 39 -10.62 -14.85 2.74
C ALA A 39 -11.46 -14.07 3.76
N ALA A 40 -11.55 -12.74 3.62
CA ALA A 40 -12.38 -11.90 4.47
C ALA A 40 -13.87 -12.27 4.38
N GLN A 41 -14.37 -12.55 3.17
CA GLN A 41 -15.75 -12.99 2.96
C GLN A 41 -16.06 -14.32 3.66
N LYS A 42 -15.12 -15.27 3.60
CA LYS A 42 -15.26 -16.59 4.24
C LYS A 42 -15.21 -16.50 5.76
N THR A 43 -14.39 -15.62 6.31
CA THR A 43 -14.26 -15.43 7.75
C THR A 43 -15.35 -14.55 8.34
N GLY A 44 -15.94 -13.67 7.53
CA GLY A 44 -16.92 -12.69 7.96
C GLY A 44 -16.31 -11.46 8.65
N ILE A 45 -14.99 -11.26 8.57
CA ILE A 45 -14.35 -10.04 9.09
C ILE A 45 -14.58 -8.86 8.15
N GLY A 46 -14.81 -7.66 8.68
CA GLY A 46 -14.83 -6.43 7.89
C GLY A 46 -13.45 -6.14 7.28
N LEU A 47 -13.41 -5.49 6.12
CA LEU A 47 -12.15 -5.30 5.37
C LEU A 47 -12.00 -3.87 4.84
N THR A 48 -10.92 -3.20 5.21
CA THR A 48 -10.35 -2.11 4.41
C THR A 48 -9.11 -2.64 3.73
N TYR A 49 -9.21 -2.90 2.43
CA TYR A 49 -8.11 -3.45 1.65
C TYR A 49 -7.21 -2.33 1.11
N LEU A 50 -5.91 -2.43 1.37
CA LEU A 50 -4.91 -1.43 1.02
C LEU A 50 -3.79 -2.12 0.22
N PRO A 51 -3.97 -2.34 -1.09
CA PRO A 51 -2.88 -2.85 -1.92
C PRO A 51 -1.74 -1.84 -1.90
N VAL A 52 -0.53 -2.33 -1.68
CA VAL A 52 0.64 -1.49 -1.41
C VAL A 52 1.37 -1.15 -2.69
N PHE A 53 1.66 0.13 -2.90
CA PHE A 53 2.56 0.60 -3.94
C PHE A 53 4.01 0.56 -3.43
N TYR A 54 4.83 -0.24 -4.09
CA TYR A 54 6.24 -0.46 -3.77
C TYR A 54 7.00 -0.46 -5.09
N MET A 55 7.97 0.41 -5.29
CA MET A 55 8.68 0.52 -6.58
C MET A 55 10.19 0.42 -6.47
N GLN A 56 10.78 0.75 -5.31
CA GLN A 56 12.24 0.80 -5.14
C GLN A 56 12.68 0.17 -3.80
N GLY A 57 13.88 -0.43 -3.78
CA GLY A 57 14.45 -1.12 -2.62
C GLY A 57 15.11 -0.19 -1.58
N GLY A 58 14.76 1.09 -1.60
CA GLY A 58 15.39 2.18 -0.86
C GLY A 58 15.35 3.47 -1.67
N LEU A 59 15.96 4.54 -1.15
CA LEU A 59 15.97 5.86 -1.79
C LEU A 59 16.66 5.86 -3.16
N ASN A 60 16.39 6.90 -3.96
CA ASN A 60 17.03 7.17 -5.25
C ASN A 60 16.87 6.07 -6.31
N GLY A 61 15.69 5.46 -6.42
CA GLY A 61 15.43 4.45 -7.46
C GLY A 61 16.28 3.19 -7.30
N LYS A 62 16.71 2.88 -6.07
CA LYS A 62 17.49 1.66 -5.81
C LYS A 62 16.70 0.45 -6.27
N LYS A 63 17.34 -0.42 -7.06
CA LYS A 63 16.70 -1.65 -7.54
C LYS A 63 16.21 -2.52 -6.39
N LEU A 64 15.09 -3.18 -6.62
CA LEU A 64 14.52 -4.16 -5.70
C LEU A 64 15.49 -5.32 -5.48
N ALA A 65 15.63 -5.74 -4.23
CA ALA A 65 16.28 -6.99 -3.88
C ALA A 65 15.39 -8.18 -4.28
N GLU A 66 15.98 -9.38 -4.37
CA GLU A 66 15.26 -10.61 -4.75
C GLU A 66 14.00 -10.85 -3.91
N GLY A 67 14.08 -10.64 -2.59
CA GLY A 67 12.94 -10.78 -1.68
C GLY A 67 11.85 -9.73 -1.87
N GLN A 68 12.12 -8.63 -2.58
CA GLN A 68 11.19 -7.53 -2.83
C GLN A 68 10.52 -7.62 -4.21
N LEU A 69 10.97 -8.56 -5.07
CA LEU A 69 10.44 -8.71 -6.43
C LEU A 69 8.94 -9.01 -6.44
N ARG A 70 8.41 -9.60 -5.37
CA ARG A 70 6.96 -9.88 -5.25
C ARG A 70 6.11 -8.66 -4.94
N PHE A 71 6.74 -7.53 -4.59
CA PHE A 71 6.08 -6.30 -4.16
C PHE A 71 6.13 -5.21 -5.22
N GLY A 72 7.21 -5.20 -6.02
CA GLY A 72 7.53 -4.19 -7.01
C GLY A 72 6.45 -3.97 -8.06
N ASN A 73 5.99 -2.75 -8.24
CA ASN A 73 5.12 -2.36 -9.35
C ASN A 73 5.59 -1.04 -9.94
N GLU A 74 5.45 -0.92 -11.26
CA GLU A 74 5.40 0.38 -11.92
C GLU A 74 4.05 1.05 -11.64
N LEU A 75 3.97 2.38 -11.76
CA LEU A 75 2.75 3.12 -11.43
C LEU A 75 1.52 2.61 -12.22
N GLU A 76 1.64 2.48 -13.55
CA GLU A 76 0.55 2.01 -14.42
C GLU A 76 0.06 0.61 -14.01
N GLN A 77 0.99 -0.25 -13.62
CA GLN A 77 0.70 -1.60 -13.16
C GLN A 77 -0.10 -1.56 -11.85
N TYR A 78 0.33 -0.73 -10.90
CA TYR A 78 -0.35 -0.57 -9.63
C TYR A 78 -1.76 0.03 -9.79
N LEU A 79 -1.93 1.03 -10.66
CA LEU A 79 -3.26 1.59 -10.96
C LEU A 79 -4.21 0.52 -11.53
N ARG A 80 -3.70 -0.39 -12.38
CA ARG A 80 -4.49 -1.54 -12.86
C ARG A 80 -4.85 -2.52 -11.75
N ILE A 81 -3.98 -2.74 -10.77
CA ILE A 81 -4.30 -3.56 -9.58
C ILE A 81 -5.43 -2.90 -8.79
N LEU A 82 -5.39 -1.59 -8.56
CA LEU A 82 -6.46 -0.86 -7.90
C LEU A 82 -7.80 -1.01 -8.63
N ASP A 83 -7.81 -0.81 -9.95
CA ASP A 83 -9.03 -0.91 -10.77
C ASP A 83 -9.63 -2.32 -10.76
N GLN A 84 -8.79 -3.35 -10.89
CA GLN A 84 -9.26 -4.74 -10.83
C GLN A 84 -9.73 -5.14 -9.44
N THR A 85 -9.06 -4.65 -8.39
CA THR A 85 -9.47 -4.86 -7.01
C THR A 85 -10.83 -4.19 -6.73
N GLN A 86 -11.03 -2.97 -7.21
CA GLN A 86 -12.32 -2.28 -7.12
C GLN A 86 -13.45 -3.08 -7.78
N ASN A 87 -13.16 -3.72 -8.92
CA ASN A 87 -14.12 -4.59 -9.58
C ASN A 87 -14.48 -5.83 -8.73
N SER A 88 -13.49 -6.44 -8.07
CA SER A 88 -13.69 -7.58 -7.16
C SER A 88 -14.52 -7.22 -5.93
N LEU A 89 -14.49 -5.96 -5.50
CA LEU A 89 -15.27 -5.47 -4.36
C LEU A 89 -16.72 -5.11 -4.70
N ARG A 90 -17.11 -5.02 -5.98
CA ARG A 90 -18.48 -4.59 -6.38
C ARG A 90 -19.60 -5.43 -5.76
N ASN A 91 -19.35 -6.71 -5.55
CA ASN A 91 -20.32 -7.66 -4.96
C ASN A 91 -19.94 -8.05 -3.52
N ALA A 92 -18.98 -7.36 -2.90
CA ALA A 92 -18.58 -7.60 -1.52
C ALA A 92 -19.57 -6.93 -0.54
N PRO A 93 -19.52 -7.31 0.76
CA PRO A 93 -20.25 -6.60 1.81
C PRO A 93 -20.01 -5.07 1.77
N LYS A 94 -21.03 -4.29 2.14
CA LYS A 94 -21.00 -2.81 2.00
C LYS A 94 -19.96 -2.12 2.90
N ASP A 95 -19.53 -2.79 3.95
CA ASP A 95 -18.49 -2.35 4.88
C ASP A 95 -17.08 -2.68 4.39
N TYR A 96 -16.94 -3.21 3.17
CA TYR A 96 -15.64 -3.41 2.55
C TYR A 96 -15.21 -2.15 1.81
N LEU A 97 -14.00 -1.67 2.10
CA LEU A 97 -13.45 -0.46 1.53
C LEU A 97 -12.17 -0.76 0.76
N LEU A 98 -11.96 -0.04 -0.34
CA LEU A 98 -10.67 0.04 -1.02
C LEU A 98 -10.00 1.36 -0.63
N GLY A 99 -8.74 1.29 -0.22
CA GLY A 99 -7.85 2.44 -0.21
C GLY A 99 -6.57 2.11 -0.97
N MET A 100 -5.52 2.86 -0.70
CA MET A 100 -4.20 2.64 -1.28
C MET A 100 -3.10 2.81 -0.22
N ALA A 101 -1.96 2.18 -0.48
CA ALA A 101 -0.85 2.22 0.47
C ALA A 101 0.50 2.44 -0.22
N PRO A 102 0.95 3.68 -0.47
CA PRO A 102 2.37 3.90 -0.77
C PRO A 102 3.20 3.39 0.42
N HIS A 103 4.10 2.43 0.18
CA HIS A 103 4.68 1.63 1.26
C HIS A 103 5.40 2.49 2.31
N SER A 104 6.35 3.32 1.87
CA SER A 104 7.10 4.28 2.69
C SER A 104 7.84 5.26 1.78
N LEU A 105 8.38 6.34 2.35
CA LEU A 105 9.24 7.30 1.61
C LEU A 105 10.52 6.65 1.05
N ARG A 106 10.89 5.48 1.57
CA ARG A 106 12.02 4.69 1.04
C ARG A 106 11.64 3.87 -0.17
N ALA A 107 10.38 3.46 -0.28
CA ALA A 107 9.92 2.50 -1.30
C ALA A 107 9.15 3.17 -2.45
N VAL A 108 8.79 4.45 -2.31
CA VAL A 108 8.08 5.25 -3.32
C VAL A 108 8.79 6.60 -3.46
N SER A 109 9.06 7.04 -4.69
CA SER A 109 9.68 8.35 -4.92
C SER A 109 8.71 9.50 -4.61
N PRO A 110 9.20 10.70 -4.27
CA PRO A 110 8.36 11.88 -4.08
C PRO A 110 7.41 12.19 -5.24
N GLU A 111 7.91 12.05 -6.47
CA GLU A 111 7.15 12.28 -7.70
C GLU A 111 5.95 11.33 -7.79
N PHE A 112 6.19 10.02 -7.68
CA PHE A 112 5.12 9.03 -7.79
C PHE A 112 4.20 9.01 -6.58
N LEU A 113 4.69 9.39 -5.39
CA LEU A 113 3.84 9.58 -4.21
C LEU A 113 2.83 10.72 -4.44
N LYS A 114 3.27 11.82 -5.03
CA LYS A 114 2.37 12.92 -5.37
C LYS A 114 1.37 12.50 -6.45
N GLU A 115 1.87 11.90 -7.53
CA GLU A 115 1.04 11.48 -8.67
C GLU A 115 -0.08 10.52 -8.24
N ILE A 116 0.23 9.52 -7.42
CA ILE A 116 -0.76 8.53 -7.01
C ILE A 116 -1.83 9.09 -6.06
N VAL A 117 -1.44 10.01 -5.16
CA VAL A 117 -2.35 10.70 -4.24
C VAL A 117 -3.29 11.64 -4.98
N GLU A 118 -2.81 12.32 -6.02
CA GLU A 118 -3.64 13.16 -6.87
C GLU A 118 -4.58 12.32 -7.74
N ALA A 119 -4.09 11.21 -8.32
CA ALA A 119 -4.90 10.30 -9.13
C ALA A 119 -6.03 9.60 -8.34
N ARG A 120 -5.83 9.39 -7.04
CA ARG A 120 -6.79 8.74 -6.12
C ARG A 120 -7.14 9.66 -4.94
N SER A 121 -7.57 10.89 -5.27
CA SER A 121 -7.86 11.93 -4.28
C SER A 121 -9.04 11.66 -3.33
N SER A 122 -9.85 10.62 -3.58
CA SER A 122 -10.92 10.16 -2.69
C SER A 122 -10.51 9.04 -1.75
N ASP A 123 -9.45 8.31 -2.06
CA ASP A 123 -9.18 7.02 -1.44
C ASP A 123 -8.52 7.21 -0.06
N THR A 124 -8.73 6.28 0.86
CA THR A 124 -7.96 6.26 2.12
C THR A 124 -6.51 5.90 1.82
N VAL A 125 -5.56 6.59 2.46
CA VAL A 125 -4.12 6.42 2.21
C VAL A 125 -3.43 5.93 3.48
N ARG A 126 -2.64 4.85 3.38
CA ARG A 126 -1.82 4.36 4.50
C ARG A 126 -0.34 4.28 4.11
N ILE A 127 0.55 4.74 4.98
CA ILE A 127 1.99 4.76 4.73
C ILE A 127 2.75 4.40 6.01
N HIS A 128 3.78 3.55 5.90
CA HIS A 128 4.78 3.39 6.96
C HIS A 128 5.71 4.60 6.94
N ILE A 129 5.85 5.27 8.08
CA ILE A 129 6.66 6.49 8.17
C ILE A 129 7.26 6.69 9.56
N ALA A 130 8.57 6.95 9.60
CA ALA A 130 9.33 7.15 10.82
C ALA A 130 9.32 5.97 11.82
N GLU A 131 9.11 4.74 11.33
CA GLU A 131 9.09 3.51 12.14
C GLU A 131 10.45 3.23 12.81
N GLN A 132 11.56 3.47 12.08
CA GLN A 132 12.91 3.15 12.52
C GLN A 132 13.82 4.38 12.56
N LEU A 133 14.71 4.48 13.55
CA LEU A 133 15.71 5.55 13.62
C LEU A 133 16.57 5.64 12.35
N LYS A 134 16.94 4.48 11.78
CA LYS A 134 17.68 4.42 10.53
C LYS A 134 16.92 5.06 9.35
N GLU A 135 15.60 4.90 9.28
CA GLU A 135 14.80 5.60 8.28
C GLU A 135 14.85 7.11 8.51
N VAL A 136 14.68 7.55 9.75
CA VAL A 136 14.72 8.99 10.09
C VAL A 136 16.06 9.61 9.68
N GLU A 137 17.17 8.94 9.98
CA GLU A 137 18.52 9.39 9.60
C GLU A 137 18.74 9.39 8.08
N GLU A 138 18.33 8.32 7.38
CA GLU A 138 18.43 8.23 5.92
C GLU A 138 17.62 9.33 5.22
N ILE A 139 16.38 9.56 5.67
CA ILE A 139 15.47 10.58 5.12
C ILE A 139 15.96 11.99 5.45
N GLN A 140 16.39 12.27 6.68
CA GLN A 140 16.97 13.57 7.04
C GLN A 140 18.19 13.88 6.19
N THR A 141 19.09 12.91 6.00
CA THR A 141 20.29 13.09 5.19
C THR A 141 19.95 13.38 3.73
N HIS A 142 18.90 12.76 3.20
CA HIS A 142 18.58 12.81 1.79
C HIS A 142 17.66 13.99 1.41
N PHE A 143 16.72 14.34 2.29
CA PHE A 143 15.68 15.33 2.03
C PHE A 143 15.75 16.57 2.94
N ASP A 144 16.76 16.66 3.81
CA ASP A 144 16.96 17.74 4.79
C ASP A 144 15.75 18.00 5.72
N ALA A 145 14.93 16.96 5.93
CA ALA A 145 13.77 17.00 6.80
C ALA A 145 13.49 15.61 7.39
N ARG A 146 12.87 15.55 8.57
CA ARG A 146 12.43 14.27 9.16
C ARG A 146 11.29 13.68 8.31
N PRO A 147 11.04 12.35 8.33
CA PRO A 147 10.06 11.72 7.43
C PRO A 147 8.68 12.37 7.45
N VAL A 148 8.08 12.52 8.64
CA VAL A 148 6.73 13.13 8.78
C VAL A 148 6.74 14.61 8.39
N GLU A 149 7.78 15.35 8.78
CA GLU A 149 7.94 16.76 8.41
C GLU A 149 8.02 16.92 6.89
N TRP A 150 8.84 16.10 6.23
CA TRP A 150 8.95 16.07 4.79
C TRP A 150 7.58 15.77 4.14
N LEU A 151 6.86 14.75 4.63
CA LEU A 151 5.55 14.40 4.08
C LEU A 151 4.57 15.57 4.18
N LEU A 152 4.46 16.22 5.34
CA LEU A 152 3.55 17.35 5.56
C LEU A 152 3.90 18.59 4.72
N ASN A 153 5.19 18.80 4.45
CA ASN A 153 5.65 19.94 3.64
C ASN A 153 5.45 19.72 2.13
N ASN A 154 5.35 18.47 1.67
CA ASN A 154 5.36 18.14 0.24
C ASN A 154 4.03 17.56 -0.28
N ILE A 155 3.23 16.94 0.61
CA ILE A 155 1.97 16.28 0.26
C ILE A 155 0.84 16.86 1.12
N ALA A 156 -0.32 17.08 0.52
CA ALA A 156 -1.53 17.52 1.22
C ALA A 156 -2.10 16.36 2.06
N VAL A 157 -1.56 16.20 3.26
CA VAL A 157 -2.05 15.23 4.24
C VAL A 157 -3.32 15.76 4.90
N ASP A 158 -4.39 14.97 4.84
CA ASP A 158 -5.71 15.27 5.39
C ASP A 158 -6.25 14.08 6.22
N SER A 159 -7.54 14.10 6.56
CA SER A 159 -8.18 13.05 7.35
C SER A 159 -8.26 11.68 6.67
N ARG A 160 -7.91 11.54 5.38
CA ARG A 160 -7.85 10.25 4.68
C ARG A 160 -6.57 9.48 4.96
N TRP A 161 -5.57 10.12 5.58
CA TRP A 161 -4.27 9.52 5.82
C TRP A 161 -4.21 8.78 7.16
N CYS A 162 -3.66 7.57 7.12
CA CYS A 162 -3.26 6.79 8.26
C CYS A 162 -1.73 6.64 8.22
N LEU A 163 -1.04 7.40 9.07
CA LEU A 163 0.42 7.33 9.23
C LEU A 163 0.73 6.31 10.33
N ILE A 164 1.52 5.29 10.01
CA ILE A 164 1.87 4.20 10.94
C ILE A 164 3.37 3.99 11.07
#